data_AF-A0A5B9MLW5-F1
#
_entry.id   AF-A0A5B9MLW5-F1
#
_cell.length_a   1.000
_cell.length_b   1.000
_cell.length_c   1.000
_cell.angle_alpha   90.00
_cell.angle_beta   90.00
_cell.angle_gamma   90.00
#
_symmetry.space_group_name_H-M   'P 1'
#
loop_
_entity.id
_entity.type
_entity.pdbx_description
1 polymer ?
#
loop_
_entity_poly.entity_id
_entity_poly.type
_entity_poly.pdbx_seq_one_letter_code
_entity_poly.pdbx_strand_id
1 'polypeptide(L)'
;MRIIDKTYSDPLDLVWIHAAARMGMRVERSNQVNASWNGRDVLTIGTPETLDRDDSLAQMILHEVCHALCEGPDSVHRPDWGLESFDPSKKFHEHACLRVQAALADRHGLRSFFASTTMFRSYYDRLPADPLEGGDEKTMALVRPAWQRANHGPWAEPLDDALRRTAVIAQTLSGLTPKDSLWHGQGKSVVRS
;
A
#
# COMPACT_ATOMS: atom_id res chain seq x y z
N MET A 1 -0.59 -42.99 0.80
CA MET A 1 -0.84 -41.61 1.26
C MET A 1 0.23 -40.73 0.66
N ARG A 2 -0.12 -39.64 -0.04
CA ARG A 2 0.85 -38.70 -0.61
C ARG A 2 1.41 -37.82 0.51
N ILE A 3 2.72 -37.64 0.58
CA ILE A 3 3.36 -36.70 1.50
C ILE A 3 3.20 -35.29 0.93
N ILE A 4 2.78 -34.34 1.77
CA ILE A 4 2.68 -32.93 1.41
C ILE A 4 4.07 -32.32 1.64
N ASP A 5 4.76 -31.95 0.56
CA ASP A 5 6.10 -31.33 0.56
C ASP A 5 6.07 -29.84 0.19
N LYS A 6 4.96 -29.38 -0.41
CA LYS A 6 4.77 -28.00 -0.86
C LYS A 6 3.36 -27.53 -0.56
N THR A 7 3.26 -26.27 -0.14
CA THR A 7 1.98 -25.57 0.07
C THR A 7 1.80 -24.48 -0.98
N TYR A 8 0.55 -24.20 -1.34
CA TYR A 8 0.23 -23.04 -2.17
C TYR A 8 0.28 -21.76 -1.33
N SER A 9 0.72 -20.67 -1.94
CA SER A 9 0.67 -19.33 -1.37
C SER A 9 0.26 -18.37 -2.48
N ASP A 10 -0.47 -17.31 -2.12
CA ASP A 10 -0.87 -16.30 -3.08
C ASP A 10 0.39 -15.61 -3.68
N PRO A 11 0.55 -15.57 -5.01
CA PRO A 11 1.71 -14.94 -5.63
C PRO A 11 1.88 -13.45 -5.29
N LEU A 12 0.78 -12.71 -5.10
CA LEU A 12 0.82 -11.30 -4.71
C LEU A 12 1.29 -11.15 -3.26
N ASP A 13 0.84 -12.03 -2.36
CA ASP A 13 1.32 -12.05 -0.97
C ASP A 13 2.84 -12.28 -0.93
N LEU A 14 3.35 -13.23 -1.72
CA LEU A 14 4.79 -13.50 -1.81
C LEU A 14 5.59 -12.27 -2.25
N VAL A 15 5.08 -11.51 -3.23
CA VAL A 15 5.72 -10.28 -3.71
C VAL A 15 5.82 -9.24 -2.60
N TRP A 16 4.72 -8.98 -1.90
CA TRP A 16 4.66 -7.89 -0.92
C TRP A 16 5.29 -8.26 0.43
N ILE A 17 5.23 -9.53 0.85
CA ILE A 17 5.99 -10.02 2.01
C ILE A 17 7.49 -9.92 1.74
N HIS A 18 7.94 -10.26 0.52
CA HIS A 18 9.34 -10.11 0.13
C HIS A 18 9.78 -8.63 0.15
N ALA A 19 8.96 -7.73 -0.41
CA ALA A 19 9.24 -6.30 -0.40
C ALA A 19 9.30 -5.75 1.03
N ALA A 20 8.34 -6.09 1.89
CA ALA A 20 8.33 -5.74 3.31
C ALA A 20 9.62 -6.19 4.01
N ALA A 21 10.03 -7.44 3.80
CA ALA A 21 11.27 -7.96 4.38
C ALA A 21 12.51 -7.18 3.93
N ARG A 22 12.59 -6.78 2.65
CA ARG A 22 13.68 -5.92 2.14
C ARG A 22 13.67 -4.50 2.72
N MET A 23 12.51 -4.03 3.15
CA MET A 23 12.35 -2.75 3.87
C MET A 23 12.59 -2.88 5.39
N GLY A 24 12.92 -4.08 5.88
CA GLY A 24 13.17 -4.35 7.31
C GLY A 24 11.93 -4.72 8.11
N MET A 25 10.81 -5.04 7.45
CA MET A 25 9.54 -5.37 8.08
C MET A 25 9.24 -6.86 7.98
N ARG A 26 8.94 -7.48 9.11
CA ARG A 26 8.38 -8.82 9.22
C ARG A 26 6.87 -8.71 9.34
N VAL A 27 6.17 -9.25 8.35
CA VAL A 27 4.71 -9.21 8.32
C VAL A 27 4.13 -10.33 9.16
N GLU A 28 3.24 -10.00 10.09
CA GLU A 28 2.45 -10.94 10.87
C GLU A 28 0.96 -10.74 10.59
N ARG A 29 0.18 -11.83 10.70
CA ARG A 29 -1.29 -11.80 10.50
C ARG A 29 -1.98 -11.97 11.84
N SER A 30 -2.95 -11.11 12.15
CA SER A 30 -3.67 -11.13 13.43
C SER A 30 -5.14 -10.74 13.25
N ASN A 31 -6.03 -11.27 14.07
CA ASN A 31 -7.44 -10.87 14.08
C ASN A 31 -7.75 -9.75 15.10
N GLN A 32 -6.72 -9.16 15.71
CA GLN A 32 -6.86 -8.17 16.79
C GLN A 32 -6.66 -6.72 16.33
N VAL A 33 -6.09 -6.51 15.15
CA VAL A 33 -5.76 -5.17 14.62
C VAL A 33 -6.05 -5.13 13.12
N ASN A 34 -6.32 -3.93 12.60
CA ASN A 34 -6.44 -3.73 11.16
C ASN A 34 -5.05 -3.64 10.51
N ALA A 35 -4.23 -2.72 11.02
CA ALA A 35 -2.78 -2.69 10.82
C ALA A 35 -2.14 -2.12 12.09
N SER A 36 -0.92 -2.55 12.40
CA SER A 36 -0.13 -1.96 13.48
C SER A 36 1.37 -2.20 13.28
N TRP A 37 2.16 -1.16 13.54
CA TRP A 37 3.61 -1.20 13.54
C TRP A 37 4.16 -1.15 14.96
N ASN A 38 5.06 -2.08 15.31
CA ASN A 38 5.58 -2.17 16.68
C ASN A 38 6.70 -1.16 17.02
N GLY A 39 7.13 -0.31 16.08
CA GLY A 39 8.27 0.60 16.27
C GLY A 39 9.64 -0.05 16.08
N ARG A 40 9.73 -1.25 15.49
CA ARG A 40 11.01 -1.96 15.34
C ARG A 40 11.13 -2.76 14.06
N ASP A 41 10.32 -3.80 13.92
CA ASP A 41 10.51 -4.83 12.89
C ASP A 41 9.23 -5.61 12.55
N VAL A 42 8.13 -5.44 13.29
CA VAL A 42 6.90 -6.20 13.04
C VAL A 42 5.80 -5.28 12.55
N LEU A 43 5.31 -5.58 11.34
CA LEU A 43 4.10 -5.03 10.79
C LEU A 43 2.98 -6.08 10.91
N THR A 44 2.05 -5.85 11.83
CA THR A 44 0.90 -6.73 12.05
C THR A 44 -0.25 -6.25 11.18
N ILE A 45 -0.84 -7.13 10.37
CA ILE A 45 -1.97 -6.80 9.49
C ILE A 45 -3.12 -7.77 9.75
N GLY A 46 -4.36 -7.25 9.74
CA GLY A 46 -5.60 -7.99 9.92
C GLY A 46 -5.69 -9.25 9.07
N THR A 47 -6.17 -10.37 9.62
CA THR A 47 -6.51 -11.57 8.82
C THR A 47 -7.65 -11.27 7.85
N PRO A 48 -7.82 -12.02 6.75
CA PRO A 48 -8.85 -11.74 5.74
C PRO A 48 -10.27 -11.59 6.30
N GLU A 49 -10.59 -12.26 7.41
CA GLU A 49 -11.90 -12.19 8.07
C GLU A 49 -12.16 -10.85 8.77
N THR A 50 -11.11 -10.06 9.00
CA THR A 50 -11.16 -8.77 9.71
C THR A 50 -11.01 -7.56 8.79
N LEU A 51 -10.64 -7.77 7.53
CA LEU A 51 -10.47 -6.73 6.52
C LEU A 51 -11.73 -6.59 5.66
N ASP A 52 -11.86 -5.47 4.95
CA ASP A 52 -12.93 -5.34 3.96
C ASP A 52 -12.71 -6.35 2.81
N ARG A 53 -13.79 -6.73 2.12
CA ARG A 53 -13.72 -7.77 1.06
C ARG A 53 -12.85 -7.38 -0.14
N ASP A 54 -12.63 -6.09 -0.31
CA ASP A 54 -11.79 -5.47 -1.33
C ASP A 54 -10.39 -5.10 -0.81
N ASP A 55 -10.01 -5.56 0.39
CA ASP A 55 -8.64 -5.49 0.90
C ASP A 55 -7.82 -6.72 0.52
N SER A 56 -6.58 -6.47 0.13
CA SER A 56 -5.53 -7.48 -0.02
C SER A 56 -4.38 -7.18 0.94
N LEU A 57 -3.58 -8.20 1.26
CA LEU A 57 -2.37 -8.00 2.06
C LEU A 57 -1.43 -6.98 1.40
N ALA A 58 -1.34 -6.99 0.07
CA ALA A 58 -0.55 -6.03 -0.69
C ALA A 58 -1.03 -4.58 -0.51
N GLN A 59 -2.34 -4.33 -0.56
CA GLN A 59 -2.92 -3.01 -0.28
C GLN A 59 -2.54 -2.54 1.11
N MET A 60 -2.68 -3.40 2.11
CA MET A 60 -2.36 -3.05 3.50
C MET A 60 -0.86 -2.76 3.70
N ILE A 61 0.02 -3.56 3.11
CA ILE A 61 1.48 -3.30 3.19
C ILE A 61 1.82 -1.98 2.50
N LEU A 62 1.29 -1.72 1.29
CA LEU A 62 1.56 -0.46 0.59
C LEU A 62 1.08 0.75 1.40
N HIS A 63 -0.10 0.66 2.00
CA HIS A 63 -0.67 1.71 2.84
C HIS A 63 0.24 2.05 4.02
N GLU A 64 0.67 1.04 4.77
CA GLU A 64 1.56 1.21 5.93
C GLU A 64 2.94 1.75 5.53
N VAL A 65 3.48 1.30 4.39
CA VAL A 65 4.71 1.86 3.82
C VAL A 65 4.53 3.35 3.48
N CYS A 66 3.37 3.74 2.94
CA CYS A 66 3.08 5.14 2.63
C CYS A 66 2.96 5.99 3.91
N HIS A 67 2.41 5.46 5.00
CA HIS A 67 2.45 6.13 6.30
C HIS A 67 3.89 6.38 6.77
N ALA A 68 4.71 5.34 6.84
CA ALA A 68 6.10 5.46 7.25
C ALA A 68 6.88 6.45 6.36
N LEU A 69 6.61 6.46 5.04
CA LEU A 69 7.18 7.44 4.12
C LEU A 69 6.71 8.86 4.40
N CYS A 70 5.45 9.09 4.78
CA CYS A 70 4.91 10.40 5.16
C CYS A 70 5.50 10.90 6.48
N GLU A 71 5.47 10.07 7.52
CA GLU A 71 5.95 10.43 8.86
C GLU A 71 7.48 10.56 8.92
N GLY A 72 8.20 9.91 8.00
CA GLY A 72 9.62 10.09 7.80
C GLY A 72 10.49 9.18 8.67
N PRO A 73 11.83 9.25 8.53
CA PRO A 73 12.73 8.23 9.08
C PRO A 73 12.67 8.07 10.59
N ASP A 74 12.46 9.14 11.36
CA ASP A 74 12.39 9.06 12.82
C ASP A 74 11.14 8.31 13.31
N SER A 75 10.10 8.19 12.48
CA SER A 75 8.86 7.49 12.81
C SER A 75 9.03 5.97 12.92
N VAL A 76 10.03 5.39 12.24
CA VAL A 76 10.19 3.93 12.16
C VAL A 76 10.47 3.29 13.53
N HIS A 77 10.94 4.09 14.49
CA HIS A 77 11.22 3.66 15.86
C HIS A 77 10.05 3.90 16.83
N ARG A 78 8.91 4.37 16.32
CA ARG A 78 7.73 4.70 17.11
C ARG A 78 6.60 3.72 16.76
N PRO A 79 5.82 3.24 17.74
CA PRO A 79 4.61 2.47 17.47
C PRO A 79 3.69 3.23 16.50
N ASP A 80 3.13 2.52 15.53
CA ASP A 80 2.22 3.04 14.50
C ASP A 80 2.75 4.34 13.84
N TRP A 81 4.07 4.38 13.58
CA TRP A 81 4.77 5.51 12.97
C TRP A 81 4.67 6.81 13.80
N GLY A 82 4.30 6.70 15.07
CA GLY A 82 4.06 7.84 15.94
C GLY A 82 2.70 8.52 15.70
N LEU A 83 1.82 7.90 14.91
CA LEU A 83 0.44 8.31 14.75
C LEU A 83 -0.38 7.87 15.97
N GLU A 84 -1.32 8.70 16.37
CA GLU A 84 -2.26 8.39 17.44
C GLU A 84 -3.62 8.14 16.82
N SER A 85 -4.21 6.98 17.11
CA SER A 85 -5.52 6.61 16.59
C SER A 85 -6.61 7.59 17.04
N PHE A 86 -7.46 8.00 16.10
CA PHE A 86 -8.69 8.77 16.31
C PHE A 86 -8.56 10.25 16.75
N ASP A 87 -7.59 10.99 16.21
CA ASP A 87 -7.64 12.47 16.22
C ASP A 87 -8.13 13.01 14.86
N PRO A 88 -9.37 13.56 14.77
CA PRO A 88 -9.88 14.14 13.54
C PRO A 88 -9.04 15.29 12.98
N SER A 89 -8.25 15.96 13.82
CA SER A 89 -7.35 17.03 13.41
C SER A 89 -6.10 16.52 12.67
N LYS A 90 -5.80 15.21 12.80
CA LYS A 90 -4.68 14.52 12.16
C LYS A 90 -5.06 13.81 10.85
N LYS A 91 -6.28 14.01 10.33
CA LYS A 91 -6.74 13.46 9.04
C LYS A 91 -5.83 13.77 7.84
N PHE A 92 -5.05 14.85 7.91
CA PHE A 92 -4.11 15.20 6.85
C PHE A 92 -2.96 14.19 6.69
N HIS A 93 -2.62 13.42 7.75
CA HIS A 93 -1.66 12.32 7.67
C HIS A 93 -2.19 11.18 6.79
N GLU A 94 -3.45 10.77 7.01
CA GLU A 94 -4.16 9.81 6.17
C GLU A 94 -4.25 10.29 4.72
N HIS A 95 -4.66 11.54 4.51
CA HIS A 95 -4.73 12.12 3.17
C HIS A 95 -3.36 12.14 2.45
N ALA A 96 -2.28 12.40 3.17
CA ALA A 96 -0.94 12.38 2.62
C ALA A 96 -0.52 10.96 2.21
N CYS A 97 -0.75 9.98 3.09
CA CYS A 97 -0.53 8.56 2.80
C CYS A 97 -1.28 8.13 1.53
N LEU A 98 -2.58 8.41 1.46
CA LEU A 98 -3.43 8.04 0.34
C LEU A 98 -3.01 8.69 -0.99
N ARG A 99 -2.53 9.93 -0.96
CA ARG A 99 -1.99 10.61 -2.15
C ARG A 99 -0.71 9.95 -2.65
N VAL A 100 0.21 9.61 -1.76
CA VAL A 100 1.46 8.91 -2.11
C VAL A 100 1.16 7.51 -2.64
N GLN A 101 0.23 6.79 -2.00
CA GLN A 101 -0.27 5.48 -2.44
C GLN A 101 -0.84 5.55 -3.86
N ALA A 102 -1.72 6.51 -4.13
CA ALA A 102 -2.28 6.73 -5.47
C ALA A 102 -1.18 7.05 -6.50
N ALA A 103 -0.27 7.99 -6.17
CA ALA A 103 0.81 8.39 -7.07
C ALA A 103 1.75 7.22 -7.44
N LEU A 104 2.02 6.32 -6.48
CA LEU A 104 2.83 5.13 -6.71
C LEU A 104 2.09 4.11 -7.57
N ALA A 105 0.82 3.85 -7.26
CA ALA A 105 -0.02 2.92 -8.01
C ALA A 105 -0.27 3.39 -9.46
N ASP A 106 -0.40 4.71 -9.66
CA ASP A 106 -0.62 5.33 -10.97
C ASP A 106 0.49 5.01 -11.97
N ARG A 107 1.75 4.88 -11.51
CA ARG A 107 2.91 4.55 -12.38
C ARG A 107 2.74 3.27 -13.19
N HIS A 108 1.90 2.37 -12.70
CA HIS A 108 1.67 1.06 -13.28
C HIS A 108 0.19 0.82 -13.65
N GLY A 109 -0.66 1.85 -13.60
CA GLY A 109 -2.08 1.71 -13.87
C GLY A 109 -2.79 0.82 -12.85
N LEU A 110 -2.40 0.90 -11.58
CA LEU A 110 -2.91 0.10 -10.46
C LEU A 110 -3.72 0.92 -9.45
N ARG A 111 -4.11 2.16 -9.79
CA ARG A 111 -4.80 3.08 -8.85
C ARG A 111 -6.02 2.46 -8.18
N SER A 112 -6.89 1.84 -8.97
CA SER A 112 -8.11 1.21 -8.47
C SER A 112 -7.82 -0.07 -7.71
N PHE A 113 -6.83 -0.86 -8.14
CA PHE A 113 -6.38 -2.05 -7.41
C PHE A 113 -5.92 -1.69 -6.00
N PHE A 114 -5.12 -0.65 -5.87
CA PHE A 114 -4.60 -0.15 -4.60
C PHE A 114 -5.50 0.93 -3.97
N ALA A 115 -6.79 0.98 -4.29
CA ALA A 115 -7.66 1.98 -3.70
C ALA A 115 -7.89 1.73 -2.19
N SER A 116 -8.12 2.81 -1.44
CA SER A 116 -8.55 2.74 -0.04
C SER A 116 -9.93 2.10 0.05
N THR A 117 -10.11 1.24 1.04
CA THR A 117 -11.35 0.49 1.27
C THR A 117 -12.14 1.02 2.48
N THR A 118 -11.56 1.73 3.42
CA THR A 118 -12.32 2.18 4.61
C THR A 118 -13.14 3.46 4.38
N MET A 119 -13.42 4.23 5.44
CA MET A 119 -14.13 5.52 5.37
C MET A 119 -13.49 6.56 4.44
N PHE A 120 -12.24 6.34 4.03
CA PHE A 120 -11.50 7.20 3.10
C PHE A 120 -11.70 6.85 1.62
N ARG A 121 -12.52 5.83 1.26
CA ARG A 121 -12.95 5.54 -0.13
C ARG A 121 -13.32 6.82 -0.87
N SER A 122 -14.24 7.59 -0.28
CA SER A 122 -14.73 8.84 -0.90
C SER A 122 -13.66 9.90 -1.12
N TYR A 123 -12.62 9.94 -0.27
CA TYR A 123 -11.51 10.86 -0.46
C TYR A 123 -10.60 10.39 -1.59
N TYR A 124 -10.23 9.11 -1.57
CA TYR A 124 -9.37 8.49 -2.58
C TYR A 124 -9.97 8.58 -3.99
N ASP A 125 -11.27 8.29 -4.13
CA ASP A 125 -11.98 8.36 -5.41
C ASP A 125 -12.07 9.78 -5.99
N ARG A 126 -11.94 10.81 -5.15
CA ARG A 126 -11.94 12.23 -5.56
C ARG A 126 -10.53 12.76 -5.83
N LEU A 127 -9.48 11.96 -5.67
CA LEU A 127 -8.12 12.42 -5.94
C LEU A 127 -7.99 12.84 -7.42
N PRO A 128 -7.31 13.96 -7.70
CA PRO A 128 -7.06 14.41 -9.06
C PRO A 128 -6.24 13.37 -9.86
N ALA A 129 -6.15 13.57 -11.17
CA ALA A 129 -5.36 12.72 -12.04
C ALA A 129 -3.89 12.66 -11.60
N ASP A 130 -3.30 13.79 -11.20
CA ASP A 130 -2.05 13.84 -10.45
C ASP A 130 -2.32 14.01 -8.95
N PRO A 131 -2.23 12.95 -8.14
CA PRO A 131 -2.55 13.03 -6.71
C PRO A 131 -1.48 13.79 -5.90
N LEU A 132 -0.34 14.13 -6.50
CA LEU A 132 0.69 14.99 -5.91
C LEU A 132 0.37 16.49 -6.04
N GLU A 133 -0.79 16.85 -6.61
CA GLU A 133 -1.27 18.22 -6.72
C GLU A 133 -2.59 18.47 -5.95
N GLY A 134 -2.92 19.77 -5.74
CA GLY A 134 -4.23 20.22 -5.27
C GLY A 134 -4.60 19.88 -3.83
N GLY A 135 -3.62 19.69 -2.94
CA GLY A 135 -3.85 19.42 -1.51
C GLY A 135 -3.75 20.65 -0.62
N ASP A 136 -4.30 20.56 0.59
CA ASP A 136 -4.03 21.56 1.62
C ASP A 136 -2.55 21.53 2.03
N GLU A 137 -2.06 22.65 2.55
CA GLU A 137 -0.64 22.86 2.84
C GLU A 137 -0.06 21.80 3.78
N LYS A 138 -0.81 21.37 4.81
CA LYS A 138 -0.34 20.38 5.79
C LYS A 138 -0.18 19.01 5.14
N THR A 139 -1.17 18.58 4.37
CA THR A 139 -1.10 17.34 3.60
C THR A 139 0.08 17.38 2.64
N MET A 140 0.23 18.46 1.88
CA MET A 140 1.29 18.57 0.86
C MET A 140 2.69 18.66 1.45
N ALA A 141 2.84 19.22 2.66
CA ALA A 141 4.10 19.23 3.38
C ALA A 141 4.61 17.82 3.73
N LEU A 142 3.72 16.84 3.89
CA LEU A 142 4.07 15.42 4.09
C LEU A 142 4.28 14.69 2.76
N VAL A 143 3.42 14.93 1.78
CA VAL A 143 3.46 14.25 0.46
C VAL A 143 4.78 14.49 -0.27
N ARG A 144 5.26 15.74 -0.32
CA ARG A 144 6.49 16.10 -1.07
C ARG A 144 7.73 15.31 -0.61
N PRO A 145 8.10 15.31 0.68
CA PRO A 145 9.26 14.55 1.14
C PRO A 145 9.01 13.03 1.10
N ALA A 146 7.77 12.56 1.32
CA ALA A 146 7.42 11.15 1.17
C ALA A 146 7.68 10.66 -0.26
N TRP A 147 7.28 11.44 -1.26
CA TRP A 147 7.55 11.14 -2.66
C TRP A 147 9.04 11.06 -2.96
N GLN A 148 9.85 11.99 -2.42
CA GLN A 148 11.31 11.93 -2.59
C GLN A 148 11.89 10.66 -1.97
N ARG A 149 11.45 10.28 -0.76
CA ARG A 149 11.86 9.04 -0.10
C ARG A 149 11.43 7.78 -0.87
N ALA A 150 10.24 7.78 -1.44
CA ALA A 150 9.74 6.66 -2.24
C ALA A 150 10.55 6.44 -3.54
N ASN A 151 11.20 7.48 -4.06
CA ASN A 151 11.99 7.41 -5.30
C ASN A 151 13.50 7.26 -5.08
N HIS A 152 14.02 7.80 -3.98
CA HIS A 152 15.46 7.94 -3.77
C HIS A 152 15.92 7.43 -2.40
N GLY A 153 14.99 7.03 -1.53
CA GLY A 153 15.29 6.49 -0.21
C GLY A 153 15.65 5.01 -0.23
N PRO A 154 15.94 4.44 0.95
CA PRO A 154 16.35 3.03 1.07
C PRO A 154 15.27 2.03 0.65
N TRP A 155 14.01 2.46 0.60
CA TRP A 155 12.86 1.63 0.22
C TRP A 155 12.45 1.79 -1.25
N ALA A 156 13.12 2.65 -2.02
CA ALA A 156 12.72 2.96 -3.39
C ALA A 156 12.73 1.73 -4.29
N GLU A 157 13.81 0.95 -4.27
CA GLU A 157 13.95 -0.23 -5.11
C GLU A 157 13.01 -1.40 -4.70
N PRO A 158 12.86 -1.80 -3.43
CA PRO A 158 11.93 -2.88 -3.10
C PRO A 158 10.47 -2.50 -3.36
N LEU A 159 10.11 -1.21 -3.19
CA LEU A 159 8.77 -0.70 -3.48
C LEU A 159 8.47 -0.69 -4.98
N ASP A 160 9.39 -0.18 -5.80
CA ASP A 160 9.25 -0.18 -7.26
C ASP A 160 9.17 -1.62 -7.82
N ASP A 161 10.02 -2.53 -7.33
CA ASP A 161 9.99 -3.93 -7.75
C ASP A 161 8.64 -4.61 -7.40
N ALA A 162 8.09 -4.33 -6.22
CA ALA A 162 6.79 -4.86 -5.80
C ALA A 162 5.67 -4.38 -6.72
N LEU A 163 5.58 -3.06 -6.94
CA LEU A 163 4.57 -2.45 -7.81
C LEU A 163 4.69 -2.96 -9.25
N ARG A 164 5.90 -3.06 -9.78
CA ARG A 164 6.18 -3.61 -11.11
C ARG A 164 5.74 -5.06 -11.22
N ARG A 165 6.02 -5.90 -10.22
CA ARG A 165 5.58 -7.32 -10.21
C ARG A 165 4.07 -7.45 -10.09
N THR A 166 3.42 -6.62 -9.28
CA THR A 166 1.94 -6.55 -9.23
C THR A 166 1.37 -6.18 -10.59
N ALA A 167 1.99 -5.24 -11.31
CA ALA A 167 1.57 -4.87 -12.66
C ALA A 167 1.67 -6.05 -13.65
N VAL A 168 2.74 -6.84 -13.57
CA VAL A 168 2.91 -8.06 -14.40
C VAL A 168 1.82 -9.09 -14.09
N ILE A 169 1.46 -9.29 -12.81
CA ILE A 169 0.35 -10.17 -12.43
C ILE A 169 -0.96 -9.66 -13.03
N ALA A 170 -1.26 -8.35 -12.87
CA ALA A 170 -2.47 -7.75 -13.44
C ALA A 170 -2.55 -7.91 -14.96
N GLN A 171 -1.43 -7.70 -15.67
CA GLN A 171 -1.34 -7.90 -17.12
C GLN A 171 -1.59 -9.36 -17.52
N THR A 172 -1.05 -10.31 -16.75
CA THR A 172 -1.25 -11.75 -16.98
C THR A 172 -2.72 -12.15 -16.80
N LEU A 173 -3.45 -11.47 -15.92
CA LEU A 173 -4.86 -11.70 -15.65
C LEU A 173 -5.80 -10.96 -16.62
N SER A 174 -5.26 -10.15 -17.53
CA SER A 174 -6.06 -9.32 -18.43
C SER A 174 -6.95 -10.17 -19.34
N GLY A 175 -8.25 -9.81 -19.39
CA GLY A 175 -9.27 -10.55 -20.16
C GLY A 175 -9.76 -11.85 -19.51
N LEU A 176 -9.18 -12.28 -18.39
CA LEU A 176 -9.57 -13.50 -17.68
C LEU A 176 -10.48 -13.24 -16.47
N THR A 177 -10.42 -12.03 -15.92
CA THR A 177 -11.06 -11.70 -14.64
C THR A 177 -12.53 -11.30 -14.80
N PRO A 178 -13.42 -11.76 -13.89
CA PRO A 178 -14.79 -11.30 -13.87
C PRO A 178 -14.85 -9.82 -13.46
N LYS A 179 -15.96 -9.14 -13.78
CA LYS A 179 -16.10 -7.69 -13.59
C LYS A 179 -16.04 -7.24 -12.12
N ASP A 180 -16.35 -8.14 -11.20
CA ASP A 180 -16.35 -7.93 -9.75
C ASP A 180 -15.00 -8.25 -9.09
N SER A 181 -13.98 -8.65 -9.86
CA SER A 181 -12.63 -8.84 -9.36
C SER A 181 -11.87 -7.51 -9.25
N LEU A 182 -11.11 -7.33 -8.17
CA LEU A 182 -10.13 -6.23 -8.03
C LEU A 182 -9.14 -6.17 -9.20
N TRP A 183 -8.80 -7.31 -9.79
CA TRP A 183 -7.90 -7.40 -10.94
C TRP A 183 -8.53 -6.95 -12.26
N HIS A 184 -9.84 -6.73 -12.30
CA HIS A 184 -10.53 -6.36 -13.53
C HIS A 184 -10.07 -4.99 -14.04
N GLY A 185 -9.57 -4.96 -15.28
CA GLY A 185 -9.15 -3.72 -15.96
C GLY A 185 -7.87 -3.07 -15.44
N GLN A 186 -7.12 -3.71 -14.55
CA GLN A 186 -5.90 -3.17 -13.92
C GLN A 186 -4.64 -3.39 -14.79
N GLY A 187 -3.57 -2.65 -14.49
CA GLY A 187 -2.23 -2.91 -15.04
C GLY A 187 -2.06 -2.53 -16.52
N LYS A 188 -2.96 -1.71 -17.06
CA LYS A 188 -2.83 -1.18 -18.44
C LYS A 188 -1.53 -0.40 -18.55
N SER A 189 -0.76 -0.64 -19.61
CA SER A 189 0.47 0.11 -19.88
C SER A 189 0.15 1.60 -19.88
N VAL A 190 0.75 2.32 -18.92
CA VAL A 190 0.76 3.78 -18.92
C VAL A 190 1.73 4.17 -20.02
N VAL A 191 1.20 4.51 -21.21
CA VAL A 191 2.00 5.16 -22.24
C VAL A 191 2.43 6.50 -21.65
N ARG A 192 3.68 6.59 -21.20
CA ARG A 192 4.27 7.87 -20.81
C ARG A 192 4.41 8.70 -22.09
N SER A 193 3.54 9.70 -22.25
CA SER A 193 3.71 10.77 -23.25
C SER A 193 4.87 11.67 -22.86
#